data_AF-A0A6G3ZLN9-F1
#
_entry.id   AF-A0A6G3ZLN9-F1
#
_cell.length_a   1.000
_cell.length_b   1.000
_cell.length_c   1.000
_cell.angle_alpha   90.00
_cell.angle_beta   90.00
_cell.angle_gamma   90.00
#
_symmetry.space_group_name_H-M   'P 1'
#
loop_
_entity.id
_entity.type
_entity.pdbx_description
1 polymer ?
#
loop_
_entity_poly.entity_id
_entity_poly.type
_entity_poly.pdbx_seq_one_letter_code
_entity_poly.pdbx_strand_id
1 'polypeptide(L)'
;MLLPVAVHDRLAFDHAAFDPVTLFTAAYVHAGTGHLLSNVGGYVSLSMVTYLVCLHADRRAWFRRTFPVFLVVLPVAVNLTSYALLETRFPVASPVSRGFSGVVAGFGGFLLVAVAVHLRRTYSRETVFFVGQFAVLLLLGELLWIYAGRVTVLEGTAVTAGLALAVSGIASRTRGRTYGDDHYRQVGIDLLYVGLVLALLVWLVFGLFPADPVADGTFTNVFAHGAGFVEGGLLAALTLVVFRPSDNNKFE
;
A
#
# COMPACT_ATOMS: atom_id res chain seq x y z
N MET A 1 7.54 0.17 26.08
CA MET A 1 7.48 1.62 25.78
C MET A 1 8.62 2.26 26.56
N LEU A 2 9.76 2.54 25.91
CA LEU A 2 11.03 2.83 26.59
C LEU A 2 11.18 4.32 26.99
N LEU A 3 10.26 5.17 26.55
CA LEU A 3 10.25 6.61 26.85
C LEU A 3 9.18 6.94 27.90
N PRO A 4 9.40 7.96 28.74
CA PRO A 4 8.36 8.50 29.63
C PRO A 4 7.11 8.95 28.84
N VAL A 5 5.93 8.80 29.42
CA VAL A 5 4.64 9.18 28.80
C VAL A 5 4.65 10.62 28.28
N ALA A 6 5.20 11.56 29.05
CA ALA A 6 5.31 12.96 28.64
C ALA A 6 6.17 13.18 27.38
N VAL A 7 7.18 12.34 27.12
CA VAL A 7 7.98 12.40 25.88
C VAL A 7 7.18 11.80 24.73
N HIS A 8 6.42 10.74 24.99
CA HIS A 8 5.58 10.09 23.99
C HIS A 8 4.48 11.02 23.47
N ASP A 9 3.80 11.73 24.36
CA ASP A 9 2.72 12.65 23.98
C ASP A 9 3.21 13.87 23.21
N ARG A 10 4.41 14.39 23.54
CA ARG A 10 5.03 15.50 22.80
C ARG A 10 5.44 15.15 21.37
N LEU A 11 5.67 13.86 21.10
CA LEU A 11 6.10 13.38 19.78
C LEU A 11 4.93 12.83 18.96
N ALA A 12 3.76 12.67 19.56
CA ALA A 12 2.52 12.32 18.88
C ALA A 12 1.93 13.55 18.17
N PHE A 13 1.18 13.33 17.09
CA PHE A 13 0.61 14.43 16.32
C PHE A 13 -0.81 14.73 16.77
N ASP A 14 -0.96 15.78 17.58
CA ASP A 14 -2.24 16.31 18.02
C ASP A 14 -2.84 17.22 16.94
N HIS A 15 -3.99 16.82 16.40
CA HIS A 15 -4.68 17.58 15.35
C HIS A 15 -5.27 18.90 15.88
N ALA A 16 -5.47 19.06 17.19
CA ALA A 16 -5.91 20.32 17.79
C ALA A 16 -4.75 21.31 18.03
N ALA A 17 -3.51 20.84 18.06
CA ALA A 17 -2.32 21.64 18.35
C ALA A 17 -1.24 21.35 17.30
N PHE A 18 -1.41 21.91 16.10
CA PHE A 18 -0.55 21.65 14.96
C PHE A 18 0.92 22.05 15.24
N ASP A 19 1.80 21.04 15.29
CA ASP A 19 3.25 21.19 15.33
C ASP A 19 3.88 20.46 14.13
N PRO A 20 4.55 21.16 13.19
CA PRO A 20 5.17 20.54 12.02
C PRO A 20 6.15 19.39 12.32
N VAL A 21 6.84 19.44 13.46
CA VAL A 21 7.80 18.37 13.84
C VAL A 21 7.07 17.05 14.08
N THR A 22 5.86 17.13 14.63
CA THR A 22 5.05 15.95 14.97
C THR A 22 4.49 15.22 13.75
N LEU A 23 4.41 15.89 12.58
CA LEU A 23 4.09 15.22 11.29
C LEU A 23 5.07 14.09 10.97
N PHE A 24 6.34 14.24 11.38
CA PHE A 24 7.35 13.21 11.21
C PHE A 24 7.41 12.27 12.41
N THR A 25 7.53 12.82 13.62
CA THR A 25 7.83 12.00 14.82
C THR A 25 6.69 11.07 15.20
N ALA A 26 5.43 11.43 14.90
CA ALA A 26 4.27 10.62 15.22
C ALA A 26 4.32 9.23 14.60
N ALA A 27 4.97 9.07 13.43
CA ALA A 27 5.12 7.78 12.79
C ALA A 27 5.99 6.79 13.59
N TYR A 28 6.85 7.29 14.48
CA TYR A 28 7.77 6.45 15.27
C TYR A 28 7.27 6.19 16.70
N VAL A 29 6.16 6.80 17.06
CA VAL A 29 5.56 6.77 18.39
C VAL A 29 4.36 5.85 18.36
N HIS A 30 4.29 4.88 19.28
CA HIS A 30 3.28 3.81 19.25
C HIS A 30 2.49 3.75 20.55
N ALA A 31 1.16 3.68 20.48
CA ALA A 31 0.27 3.66 21.65
C ALA A 31 0.55 2.52 22.65
N GLY A 32 1.14 1.42 22.19
CA GLY A 32 1.51 0.30 23.05
C GLY A 32 2.33 -0.76 22.31
N THR A 33 2.75 -1.80 23.02
CA THR A 33 3.58 -2.88 22.48
C THR A 33 2.88 -3.65 21.36
N GLY A 34 1.58 -3.94 21.49
CA GLY A 34 0.81 -4.61 20.44
C GLY A 34 0.77 -3.80 19.13
N HIS A 35 0.51 -2.49 19.23
CA HIS A 35 0.54 -1.59 18.07
C HIS A 35 1.93 -1.52 17.45
N LEU A 36 3.00 -1.46 18.25
CA LEU A 36 4.37 -1.53 17.76
C LEU A 36 4.68 -2.83 17.03
N LEU A 37 4.35 -3.98 17.62
CA LEU A 37 4.62 -5.29 17.03
C LEU A 37 3.87 -5.49 15.71
N SER A 38 2.61 -5.04 15.64
CA SER A 38 1.83 -5.06 14.40
C SER A 38 2.50 -4.23 13.30
N ASN A 39 2.90 -2.99 13.61
CA ASN A 39 3.57 -2.12 12.65
C ASN A 39 4.93 -2.67 12.20
N VAL A 40 5.74 -3.22 13.11
CA VAL A 40 7.01 -3.86 12.78
C VAL A 40 6.80 -5.09 11.90
N GLY A 41 5.82 -5.93 12.22
CA GLY A 41 5.47 -7.11 11.43
C GLY A 41 5.03 -6.74 10.01
N GLY A 42 4.13 -5.77 9.88
CA GLY A 42 3.68 -5.25 8.59
C GLY A 42 4.82 -4.60 7.79
N TYR A 43 5.63 -3.77 8.45
CA TYR A 43 6.79 -3.11 7.84
C TYR A 43 7.81 -4.12 7.31
N VAL A 44 8.25 -5.08 8.13
CA VAL A 44 9.25 -6.09 7.72
C VAL A 44 8.68 -6.91 6.57
N SER A 45 7.44 -7.37 6.67
CA SER A 45 6.81 -8.20 5.64
C SER A 45 6.71 -7.47 4.30
N LEU A 46 6.13 -6.27 4.28
CA LEU A 46 5.95 -5.53 3.04
C LEU A 46 7.25 -5.00 2.46
N SER A 47 8.14 -4.43 3.28
CA SER A 47 9.42 -3.92 2.78
C SER A 47 10.30 -5.03 2.23
N MET A 48 10.33 -6.20 2.88
CA MET A 48 11.06 -7.37 2.40
C MET A 48 10.47 -7.92 1.11
N VAL A 49 9.16 -8.15 1.03
CA VAL A 49 8.53 -8.65 -0.18
C VAL A 49 8.69 -7.66 -1.33
N THR A 50 8.51 -6.36 -1.09
CA THR A 50 8.74 -5.31 -2.09
C THR A 50 10.19 -5.29 -2.56
N TYR A 51 11.16 -5.46 -1.65
CA TYR A 51 12.56 -5.59 -2.00
C TYR A 51 12.82 -6.80 -2.90
N LEU A 52 12.26 -7.97 -2.56
CA LEU A 52 12.40 -9.20 -3.35
C LEU A 52 11.77 -9.04 -4.74
N VAL A 53 10.61 -8.38 -4.85
CA VAL A 53 9.99 -8.05 -6.14
C VAL A 53 10.89 -7.14 -6.96
N CYS A 54 11.41 -6.08 -6.34
CA CYS A 54 12.34 -5.16 -7.00
C CYS A 54 13.63 -5.87 -7.42
N LEU A 55 14.13 -6.81 -6.62
CA LEU A 55 15.31 -7.61 -6.93
C LEU A 55 15.05 -8.51 -8.15
N HIS A 56 13.95 -9.26 -8.16
CA HIS A 56 13.53 -10.09 -9.30
C HIS A 56 13.22 -9.27 -10.56
N ALA A 57 12.87 -8.00 -10.38
CA ALA A 57 12.66 -7.05 -11.47
C ALA A 57 13.94 -6.27 -11.85
N ASP A 58 15.14 -6.67 -11.44
CA ASP A 58 16.42 -5.93 -11.63
C ASP A 58 16.27 -4.42 -11.38
N ARG A 59 15.57 -4.08 -10.30
CA ARG A 59 15.31 -2.71 -9.81
C ARG A 59 15.73 -2.57 -8.35
N ARG A 60 16.76 -3.30 -7.91
CA ARG A 60 17.33 -3.18 -6.57
C ARG A 60 17.73 -1.73 -6.22
N ALA A 61 18.35 -1.02 -7.17
CA ALA A 61 18.75 0.37 -6.99
C ALA A 61 17.56 1.31 -6.80
N TRP A 62 16.42 1.05 -7.48
CA TRP A 62 15.19 1.80 -7.27
C TRP A 62 14.69 1.65 -5.84
N PHE A 63 14.53 0.41 -5.35
CA PHE A 63 14.14 0.18 -3.95
C PHE A 63 15.06 0.90 -2.96
N ARG A 64 16.39 0.76 -3.13
CA ARG A 64 17.37 1.41 -2.25
C ARG A 64 17.23 2.93 -2.17
N ARG A 65 16.81 3.58 -3.26
CA ARG A 65 16.63 5.04 -3.33
C ARG A 65 15.25 5.46 -2.83
N THR A 66 14.22 4.66 -3.07
CA THR A 66 12.84 4.92 -2.60
C THR A 66 12.69 4.67 -1.09
N PHE A 67 13.38 3.67 -0.56
CA PHE A 67 13.31 3.28 0.85
C PHE A 67 13.55 4.43 1.85
N PRO A 68 14.64 5.22 1.78
CA PRO A 68 14.82 6.36 2.69
C PRO A 68 13.75 7.45 2.49
N VAL A 69 13.21 7.63 1.28
CA VAL A 69 12.10 8.55 1.02
C VAL A 69 10.85 8.11 1.78
N PHE A 70 10.58 6.80 1.85
CA PHE A 70 9.49 6.25 2.66
C PHE A 70 9.70 6.36 4.16
N LEU A 71 10.94 6.41 4.62
CA LEU A 71 11.21 6.63 6.04
C LEU A 71 11.10 8.11 6.40
N VAL A 72 11.35 9.05 5.49
CA VAL A 72 11.44 10.48 5.86
C VAL A 72 10.30 11.32 5.30
N VAL A 73 10.00 11.20 4.01
CA VAL A 73 9.04 12.05 3.31
C VAL A 73 7.61 11.51 3.45
N LEU A 74 7.43 10.20 3.29
CA LEU A 74 6.11 9.58 3.36
C LEU A 74 5.40 9.80 4.70
N PRO A 75 6.04 9.69 5.90
CA PRO A 75 5.37 10.01 7.16
C PRO A 75 4.75 11.40 7.18
N VAL A 76 5.51 12.40 6.69
CA VAL A 76 5.08 13.80 6.67
C VAL A 76 3.92 13.98 5.72
N ALA A 77 4.02 13.43 4.50
CA ALA A 77 2.97 13.52 3.49
C ALA A 77 1.66 12.88 3.98
N VAL A 78 1.74 11.67 4.55
CA VAL A 78 0.58 10.94 5.06
C VAL A 78 -0.11 11.65 6.21
N ASN A 79 0.65 12.13 7.20
CA ASN A 79 0.07 12.87 8.32
C ASN A 79 -0.53 14.20 7.87
N LEU A 80 0.09 14.88 6.91
CA LEU A 80 -0.45 16.13 6.36
C LEU A 80 -1.75 15.90 5.58
N THR A 81 -1.81 14.89 4.72
CA THR A 81 -3.03 14.52 3.99
C THR A 81 -4.13 14.09 4.95
N SER A 82 -3.81 13.29 5.96
CA SER A 82 -4.77 12.87 6.97
C SER A 82 -5.30 14.05 7.78
N TYR A 83 -4.43 14.98 8.19
CA TYR A 83 -4.82 16.21 8.87
C TYR A 83 -5.77 17.04 8.01
N ALA A 84 -5.41 17.33 6.76
CA ALA A 84 -6.24 18.12 5.86
C ALA A 84 -7.60 17.46 5.60
N LEU A 85 -7.67 16.13 5.46
CA LEU A 85 -8.93 15.41 5.31
C LEU A 85 -9.79 15.47 6.57
N LEU A 86 -9.20 15.26 7.75
CA LEU A 86 -9.92 15.28 9.02
C LEU A 86 -10.40 16.69 9.35
N GLU A 87 -9.57 17.70 9.20
CA GLU A 87 -9.95 19.10 9.44
C GLU A 87 -11.08 19.55 8.50
N THR A 88 -11.04 19.16 7.22
CA THR A 88 -12.04 19.59 6.25
C THR A 88 -13.35 18.81 6.31
N ARG A 89 -13.31 17.51 6.63
CA ARG A 89 -14.51 16.63 6.60
C ARG A 89 -15.07 16.31 7.98
N PHE A 90 -14.25 16.42 9.02
CA PHE A 90 -14.58 16.08 10.40
C PHE A 90 -13.99 17.13 11.36
N PRO A 91 -14.32 18.43 11.23
CA PRO A 91 -13.66 19.52 11.97
C PRO A 91 -13.81 19.43 13.50
N VAL A 92 -14.78 18.64 13.98
CA VAL A 92 -15.01 18.41 15.42
C VAL A 92 -14.09 17.30 15.96
N ALA A 93 -13.50 16.48 15.09
CA ALA A 93 -12.59 15.43 15.48
C ALA A 93 -11.17 16.00 15.69
N SER A 94 -10.65 15.84 16.90
CA SER A 94 -9.26 16.19 17.24
C SER A 94 -8.47 14.94 17.64
N PRO A 95 -8.24 13.98 16.71
CA PRO A 95 -7.52 12.76 17.05
C PRO A 95 -6.04 13.05 17.29
N VAL A 96 -5.40 12.21 18.09
CA VAL A 96 -3.95 12.23 18.26
C VAL A 96 -3.35 11.05 17.50
N SER A 97 -2.67 11.35 16.40
CA SER A 97 -2.07 10.34 15.51
C SER A 97 -0.75 9.81 16.05
N ARG A 98 -0.61 8.49 15.96
CA ARG A 98 0.55 7.72 16.41
C ARG A 98 0.71 6.49 15.51
N GLY A 99 1.93 6.14 15.18
CA GLY A 99 2.30 4.84 14.63
C GLY A 99 2.74 4.86 13.16
N PHE A 100 3.49 3.82 12.81
CA PHE A 100 4.14 3.69 11.51
C PHE A 100 3.23 3.11 10.41
N SER A 101 1.98 2.81 10.73
CA SER A 101 1.05 2.08 9.86
C SER A 101 0.75 2.78 8.53
N GLY A 102 0.80 4.11 8.48
CA GLY A 102 0.72 4.85 7.20
C GLY A 102 1.89 4.54 6.26
N VAL A 103 3.11 4.42 6.80
CA VAL A 103 4.29 4.00 6.02
C VAL A 103 4.21 2.53 5.64
N VAL A 104 3.71 1.67 6.54
CA VAL A 104 3.42 0.26 6.23
C VAL A 104 2.48 0.19 5.02
N ALA A 105 1.36 0.91 5.05
CA ALA A 105 0.43 0.97 3.92
C ALA A 105 1.11 1.46 2.62
N GLY A 106 2.01 2.43 2.72
CA GLY A 106 2.78 2.91 1.56
C GLY A 106 3.74 1.90 0.95
N PHE A 107 4.31 0.98 1.72
CA PHE A 107 4.99 -0.17 1.14
C PHE A 107 4.02 -1.11 0.41
N GLY A 108 2.74 -1.18 0.80
CA GLY A 108 1.71 -1.89 0.04
C GLY A 108 1.46 -1.26 -1.33
N GLY A 109 1.37 0.07 -1.38
CA GLY A 109 1.29 0.82 -2.63
C GLY A 109 2.52 0.63 -3.52
N PHE A 110 3.72 0.68 -2.94
CA PHE A 110 4.97 0.40 -3.65
C PHE A 110 5.00 -1.04 -4.18
N LEU A 111 4.60 -2.03 -3.37
CA LEU A 111 4.53 -3.42 -3.78
C LEU A 111 3.67 -3.60 -5.04
N LEU A 112 2.51 -2.94 -5.10
CA LEU A 112 1.62 -2.99 -6.27
C LEU A 112 2.31 -2.41 -7.52
N VAL A 113 3.02 -1.28 -7.39
CA VAL A 113 3.80 -0.68 -8.49
C VAL A 113 4.96 -1.59 -8.90
N ALA A 114 5.65 -2.21 -7.94
CA ALA A 114 6.77 -3.10 -8.20
C ALA A 114 6.33 -4.36 -8.97
N VAL A 115 5.17 -4.94 -8.62
CA VAL A 115 4.56 -6.05 -9.38
C VAL A 115 4.20 -5.62 -10.79
N ALA A 116 3.61 -4.43 -10.96
CA ALA A 116 3.33 -3.91 -12.29
C ALA A 116 4.61 -3.81 -13.13
N VAL A 117 5.68 -3.23 -12.57
CA VAL A 117 7.00 -3.15 -13.23
C VAL A 117 7.57 -4.52 -13.58
N HIS A 118 7.44 -5.50 -12.69
CA HIS A 118 7.85 -6.87 -12.94
C HIS A 118 7.09 -7.47 -14.13
N LEU A 119 5.76 -7.42 -14.13
CA LEU A 119 4.92 -7.96 -15.20
C LEU A 119 5.13 -7.25 -16.55
N ARG A 120 5.49 -5.96 -16.55
CA ARG A 120 5.76 -5.20 -17.78
C ARG A 120 6.91 -5.77 -18.63
N ARG A 121 7.75 -6.65 -18.07
CA ARG A 121 8.84 -7.34 -18.78
C ARG A 121 8.34 -8.40 -19.76
N THR A 122 7.24 -9.07 -19.40
CA THR A 122 6.73 -10.25 -20.12
C THR A 122 5.42 -9.96 -20.83
N TYR A 123 4.57 -9.12 -20.23
CA TYR A 123 3.20 -8.89 -20.69
C TYR A 123 3.03 -7.55 -21.40
N SER A 124 1.88 -7.33 -22.07
CA SER A 124 1.54 -6.05 -22.71
C SER A 124 1.06 -5.01 -21.67
N ARG A 125 1.03 -3.72 -22.05
CA ARG A 125 0.67 -2.63 -21.11
C ARG A 125 -0.75 -2.81 -20.62
N GLU A 126 -1.61 -3.26 -21.54
CA GLU A 126 -3.02 -3.55 -21.33
C GLU A 126 -3.21 -4.72 -20.35
N THR A 127 -2.45 -5.81 -20.48
CA THR A 127 -2.50 -6.91 -19.52
C THR A 127 -2.13 -6.44 -18.11
N VAL A 128 -1.04 -5.67 -17.98
CA VAL A 128 -0.63 -5.13 -16.68
C VAL A 128 -1.64 -4.14 -16.13
N PHE A 129 -2.27 -3.33 -16.99
CA PHE A 129 -3.37 -2.47 -16.61
C PHE A 129 -4.55 -3.28 -16.04
N PHE A 130 -4.97 -4.36 -16.70
CA PHE A 130 -6.06 -5.20 -16.19
C PHE A 130 -5.69 -5.93 -14.89
N VAL A 131 -4.44 -6.37 -14.71
CA VAL A 131 -3.98 -6.94 -13.44
C VAL A 131 -4.01 -5.87 -12.33
N GLY A 132 -3.55 -4.65 -12.62
CA GLY A 132 -3.62 -3.54 -11.67
C GLY A 132 -5.06 -3.14 -11.34
N GLN A 133 -5.94 -3.07 -12.33
CA GLN A 133 -7.38 -2.84 -12.14
C GLN A 133 -8.00 -3.93 -11.27
N PHE A 134 -7.70 -5.21 -11.54
CA PHE A 134 -8.16 -6.33 -10.72
C PHE A 134 -7.72 -6.17 -9.27
N ALA A 135 -6.43 -5.89 -9.03
CA ALA A 135 -5.88 -5.69 -7.70
C ALA A 135 -6.58 -4.55 -6.95
N VAL A 136 -6.72 -3.38 -7.59
CA VAL A 136 -7.37 -2.22 -6.97
C VAL A 136 -8.84 -2.50 -6.66
N LEU A 137 -9.58 -3.10 -7.60
CA LEU A 137 -10.99 -3.45 -7.37
C LEU A 137 -11.17 -4.50 -6.29
N LEU A 138 -10.23 -5.45 -6.17
CA LEU A 138 -10.24 -6.45 -5.11
C LEU A 138 -10.09 -5.77 -3.74
N LEU A 139 -9.09 -4.90 -3.58
CA LEU A 139 -8.84 -4.19 -2.32
C LEU A 139 -9.98 -3.20 -1.98
N LEU A 140 -10.55 -2.52 -2.98
CA LEU A 140 -11.73 -1.67 -2.76
C LEU A 140 -12.97 -2.50 -2.39
N GLY A 141 -13.16 -3.66 -3.01
CA GLY A 141 -14.21 -4.61 -2.66
C GLY A 141 -14.07 -5.14 -1.24
N GLU A 142 -12.84 -5.37 -0.78
CA GLU A 142 -12.53 -5.71 0.60
C GLU A 142 -12.88 -4.57 1.57
N LEU A 143 -12.48 -3.32 1.29
CA LEU A 143 -12.87 -2.17 2.11
C LEU A 143 -14.39 -1.99 2.18
N LEU A 144 -15.08 -2.18 1.05
CA LEU A 144 -16.54 -2.18 1.00
C LEU A 144 -17.11 -3.26 1.91
N TRP A 145 -16.57 -4.48 1.87
CA TRP A 145 -16.99 -5.58 2.73
C TRP A 145 -16.80 -5.26 4.22
N ILE A 146 -15.68 -4.62 4.58
CA ILE A 146 -15.38 -4.22 5.96
C ILE A 146 -16.37 -3.16 6.47
N TYR A 147 -16.71 -2.16 5.66
CA TYR A 147 -17.43 -0.97 6.14
C TYR A 147 -18.91 -0.89 5.80
N ALA A 148 -19.41 -1.59 4.78
CA ALA A 148 -20.78 -1.39 4.31
C ALA A 148 -21.85 -1.86 5.30
N GLY A 149 -21.51 -2.70 6.29
CA GLY A 149 -22.45 -3.40 7.18
C GLY A 149 -23.31 -4.44 6.45
N ARG A 150 -23.84 -4.08 5.27
CA ARG A 150 -24.45 -4.97 4.28
C ARG A 150 -24.12 -4.46 2.88
N VAL A 151 -23.46 -5.30 2.09
CA VAL A 151 -23.23 -5.02 0.66
C VAL A 151 -24.55 -5.13 -0.11
N THR A 152 -24.93 -4.05 -0.79
CA THR A 152 -26.13 -4.04 -1.64
C THR A 152 -25.91 -4.84 -2.92
N VAL A 153 -27.01 -5.23 -3.58
CA VAL A 153 -26.93 -5.91 -4.89
C VAL A 153 -26.18 -5.03 -5.90
N LEU A 154 -26.37 -3.71 -5.88
CA LEU A 154 -25.70 -2.80 -6.80
C LEU A 154 -24.19 -2.79 -6.58
N GLU A 155 -23.74 -2.61 -5.34
CA GLU A 155 -22.31 -2.54 -5.02
C GLU A 155 -21.61 -3.88 -5.28
N GLY A 156 -22.22 -5.00 -4.85
CA GLY A 156 -21.71 -6.33 -5.13
C GLY A 156 -21.65 -6.63 -6.62
N THR A 157 -22.67 -6.22 -7.39
CA THR A 157 -22.65 -6.34 -8.86
C THR A 157 -21.56 -5.48 -9.48
N ALA A 158 -21.34 -4.25 -9.02
CA ALA A 158 -20.32 -3.36 -9.55
C ALA A 158 -18.90 -3.92 -9.34
N VAL A 159 -18.59 -4.40 -8.14
CA VAL A 159 -17.29 -5.03 -7.84
C VAL A 159 -17.09 -6.30 -8.66
N THR A 160 -18.06 -7.22 -8.64
CA THR A 160 -17.95 -8.48 -9.37
C THR A 160 -17.87 -8.31 -10.88
N ALA A 161 -18.67 -7.39 -11.46
CA ALA A 161 -18.59 -7.06 -12.87
C ALA A 161 -17.24 -6.42 -13.22
N GLY A 162 -16.72 -5.51 -12.39
CA GLY A 162 -15.41 -4.91 -12.59
C GLY A 162 -14.26 -5.92 -12.57
N LEU A 163 -14.28 -6.87 -11.63
CA LEU A 163 -13.33 -7.97 -11.56
C LEU A 163 -13.45 -8.90 -12.79
N ALA A 164 -14.68 -9.26 -13.18
CA ALA A 164 -14.94 -10.08 -14.35
C ALA A 164 -14.46 -9.40 -15.65
N LEU A 165 -14.63 -8.08 -15.77
CA LEU A 165 -14.11 -7.29 -16.88
C LEU A 165 -12.58 -7.28 -16.91
N ALA A 166 -11.91 -7.17 -15.76
CA ALA A 166 -10.46 -7.24 -15.68
C ALA A 166 -9.94 -8.63 -16.13
N VAL A 167 -10.55 -9.71 -15.63
CA VAL A 167 -10.22 -11.09 -16.05
C VAL A 167 -10.48 -11.30 -17.55
N SER A 168 -11.62 -10.84 -18.04
CA SER A 168 -11.97 -10.90 -19.47
C SER A 168 -10.99 -10.11 -20.34
N GLY A 169 -10.56 -8.95 -19.85
CA GLY A 169 -9.51 -8.13 -20.46
C GLY A 169 -8.21 -8.90 -20.63
N ILE A 170 -7.75 -9.59 -19.58
CA ILE A 170 -6.56 -10.46 -19.62
C ILE A 170 -6.76 -11.61 -20.62
N ALA A 171 -7.86 -12.36 -20.50
CA ALA A 171 -8.15 -13.54 -21.33
C ALA A 171 -8.33 -13.20 -22.82
N SER A 172 -8.88 -12.02 -23.13
CA SER A 172 -9.05 -11.57 -24.52
C SER A 172 -7.71 -11.43 -25.26
N ARG A 173 -6.60 -11.18 -24.54
CA ARG A 173 -5.26 -11.01 -25.11
C ARG A 173 -4.56 -12.33 -25.41
N THR A 174 -5.04 -13.43 -24.85
CA THR A 174 -4.53 -14.78 -25.11
C THR A 174 -5.43 -15.54 -26.09
N ARG A 175 -6.67 -15.10 -26.32
CA ARG A 175 -7.62 -15.75 -27.22
C ARG A 175 -7.07 -15.84 -28.65
N GLY A 176 -7.16 -17.03 -29.24
CA GLY A 176 -6.73 -17.30 -30.62
C GLY A 176 -5.22 -17.40 -30.80
N ARG A 177 -4.43 -17.33 -29.71
CA ARG A 177 -2.98 -17.53 -29.75
C ARG A 177 -2.64 -18.90 -29.18
N THR A 178 -1.83 -19.66 -29.92
CA THR A 178 -1.21 -20.89 -29.44
C THR A 178 0.17 -20.55 -28.89
N TYR A 179 0.43 -20.98 -27.66
CA TYR A 179 1.73 -20.83 -27.02
C TYR A 179 2.32 -22.21 -26.71
N GLY A 180 3.63 -22.31 -26.60
CA GLY A 180 4.31 -23.53 -26.15
C GLY A 180 4.25 -23.72 -24.63
N ASP A 181 4.63 -24.91 -24.16
CA ASP A 181 4.57 -25.31 -22.76
C ASP A 181 5.35 -24.37 -21.82
N ASP A 182 6.51 -23.87 -22.27
CA ASP A 182 7.33 -22.94 -21.50
C ASP A 182 6.58 -21.64 -21.17
N HIS A 183 5.75 -21.15 -22.10
CA HIS A 183 4.94 -19.96 -21.88
C HIS A 183 3.87 -20.21 -20.82
N TYR A 184 3.17 -21.34 -20.88
CA TYR A 184 2.16 -21.70 -19.87
C TYR A 184 2.79 -21.91 -18.51
N ARG A 185 3.98 -22.50 -18.44
CA ARG A 185 4.73 -22.63 -17.19
C ARG A 185 5.07 -21.26 -16.60
N GLN A 186 5.56 -20.33 -17.43
CA GLN A 186 5.85 -18.96 -16.99
C GLN A 186 4.59 -18.25 -16.49
N VAL A 187 3.48 -18.33 -17.22
CA VAL A 187 2.19 -17.77 -16.80
C VAL A 187 1.72 -18.36 -15.47
N GLY A 188 1.88 -19.68 -15.27
CA GLY A 188 1.54 -20.32 -14.00
C GLY A 188 2.37 -19.80 -12.82
N ILE A 189 3.68 -19.62 -13.02
CA ILE A 189 4.57 -19.03 -12.02
C ILE A 189 4.18 -17.57 -11.72
N ASP A 190 3.92 -16.78 -12.75
CA ASP A 190 3.54 -15.37 -12.60
C ASP A 190 2.17 -15.23 -11.91
N LEU A 191 1.21 -16.12 -12.21
CA LEU A 191 -0.08 -16.18 -11.52
C LEU A 191 0.07 -16.55 -10.05
N LEU A 192 0.89 -17.54 -9.72
CA LEU A 192 1.19 -17.89 -8.33
C LEU A 192 1.83 -16.71 -7.60
N TYR A 193 2.81 -16.07 -8.24
CA TYR A 193 3.53 -14.93 -7.70
C TYR A 193 2.61 -13.74 -7.41
N VAL A 194 1.83 -13.32 -8.41
CA VAL A 194 0.84 -12.23 -8.26
C VAL A 194 -0.23 -12.61 -7.23
N GLY A 195 -0.70 -13.86 -7.26
CA GLY A 195 -1.68 -14.37 -6.29
C GLY A 195 -1.19 -14.28 -4.85
N LEU A 196 0.08 -14.66 -4.58
CA LEU A 196 0.69 -14.54 -3.25
C LEU A 196 0.83 -13.07 -2.82
N VAL A 197 1.22 -12.17 -3.73
CA VAL A 197 1.28 -10.73 -3.42
C VAL A 197 -0.10 -10.18 -3.11
N LEU A 198 -1.12 -10.52 -3.90
CA LEU A 198 -2.50 -10.08 -3.66
C LEU A 198 -3.04 -10.63 -2.34
N ALA A 199 -2.77 -11.90 -2.02
CA ALA A 199 -3.15 -12.49 -0.74
C ALA A 199 -2.51 -11.76 0.45
N LEU A 200 -1.22 -11.39 0.34
CA LEU A 200 -0.53 -10.58 1.34
C LEU A 200 -1.17 -9.19 1.48
N LEU A 201 -1.48 -8.53 0.37
CA LEU A 201 -2.12 -7.21 0.37
C LEU A 201 -3.52 -7.25 0.99
N VAL A 202 -4.32 -8.26 0.65
CA VAL A 202 -5.64 -8.50 1.27
C VAL A 202 -5.50 -8.69 2.78
N TRP A 203 -4.64 -9.62 3.21
CA TRP A 203 -4.40 -9.84 4.64
C TRP A 203 -3.97 -8.57 5.39
N LEU A 204 -3.15 -7.71 4.77
CA LEU A 204 -2.72 -6.45 5.35
C LEU A 204 -3.80 -5.38 5.36
N VAL A 205 -4.61 -5.26 4.31
CA VAL A 205 -5.75 -4.34 4.27
C VAL A 205 -6.73 -4.71 5.38
N PHE A 206 -7.07 -6.00 5.52
CA PHE A 206 -7.89 -6.47 6.64
C PHE A 206 -7.33 -6.09 8.02
N GLY A 207 -6.00 -6.14 8.19
CA GLY A 207 -5.34 -5.76 9.45
C GLY A 207 -5.21 -4.26 9.70
N LEU A 208 -5.08 -3.46 8.63
CA LEU A 208 -4.94 -2.00 8.72
C LEU A 208 -6.28 -1.30 8.88
N PHE A 209 -7.35 -1.82 8.27
CA PHE A 209 -8.67 -1.22 8.25
C PHE A 209 -9.64 -1.99 9.17
N PRO A 210 -9.68 -1.68 10.48
CA PRO A 210 -10.63 -2.32 11.38
C PRO A 210 -12.07 -1.91 11.04
N ALA A 211 -13.01 -2.83 11.26
CA ALA A 211 -14.45 -2.59 11.07
C ALA A 211 -14.99 -1.49 12.00
N ASP A 212 -14.43 -1.36 13.20
CA ASP A 212 -14.66 -0.23 14.10
C ASP A 212 -13.36 0.58 14.27
N PRO A 213 -13.23 1.74 13.58
CA PRO A 213 -12.08 2.62 13.71
C PRO A 213 -11.97 3.29 15.08
N VAL A 214 -13.02 3.27 15.90
CA VAL A 214 -13.09 3.93 17.22
C VAL A 214 -13.34 2.89 18.32
N ALA A 215 -12.47 1.89 18.40
CA ALA A 215 -12.54 0.86 19.43
C ALA A 215 -11.70 1.23 20.67
N ASP A 216 -12.21 0.87 21.86
CA ASP A 216 -11.50 0.95 23.15
C ASP A 216 -10.95 2.35 23.51
N GLY A 217 -11.66 3.41 23.09
CA GLY A 217 -11.24 4.80 23.33
C GLY A 217 -10.02 5.24 22.50
N THR A 218 -9.65 4.44 21.49
CA THR A 218 -8.56 4.75 20.56
C THR A 218 -9.09 4.90 19.15
N PHE A 219 -8.49 5.80 18.37
CA PHE A 219 -8.82 6.00 16.96
C PHE A 219 -7.75 5.38 16.07
N THR A 220 -8.14 4.44 15.21
CA THR A 220 -7.30 3.93 14.13
C THR A 220 -7.47 4.82 12.91
N ASN A 221 -6.41 5.52 12.54
CA ASN A 221 -6.44 6.50 11.46
C ASN A 221 -6.44 5.83 10.06
N VAL A 222 -7.61 5.33 9.66
CA VAL A 222 -7.84 4.66 8.37
C VAL A 222 -7.61 5.60 7.17
N PHE A 223 -7.74 6.92 7.37
CA PHE A 223 -7.41 7.91 6.35
C PHE A 223 -5.90 7.96 6.10
N ALA A 224 -5.09 7.91 7.16
CA ALA A 224 -3.63 7.81 7.03
C ALA A 224 -3.20 6.49 6.35
N HIS A 225 -3.93 5.38 6.54
CA HIS A 225 -3.65 4.14 5.81
C HIS A 225 -3.97 4.25 4.32
N GLY A 226 -5.14 4.79 3.99
CA GLY A 226 -5.52 5.03 2.60
C GLY A 226 -4.57 6.00 1.89
N ALA A 227 -4.25 7.12 2.53
CA ALA A 227 -3.26 8.09 2.06
C ALA A 227 -1.88 7.42 1.89
N GLY A 228 -1.42 6.69 2.91
CA GLY A 228 -0.18 5.92 2.86
C GLY A 228 -0.09 5.01 1.65
N PHE A 229 -1.11 4.19 1.41
CA PHE A 229 -1.15 3.28 0.25
C PHE A 229 -1.05 4.03 -1.08
N VAL A 230 -1.85 5.08 -1.27
CA VAL A 230 -1.88 5.85 -2.52
C VAL A 230 -0.58 6.63 -2.72
N GLU A 231 -0.16 7.40 -1.73
CA GLU A 231 1.06 8.21 -1.77
C GLU A 231 2.31 7.35 -1.90
N GLY A 232 2.35 6.20 -1.24
CA GLY A 232 3.42 5.22 -1.39
C GLY A 232 3.55 4.74 -2.84
N GLY A 233 2.44 4.36 -3.48
CA GLY A 233 2.43 4.01 -4.90
C GLY A 233 2.90 5.16 -5.80
N LEU A 234 2.43 6.38 -5.54
CA LEU A 234 2.81 7.57 -6.31
C LEU A 234 4.30 7.91 -6.16
N LEU A 235 4.82 7.91 -4.93
CA LEU A 235 6.24 8.15 -4.65
C LEU A 235 7.12 7.04 -5.23
N ALA A 236 6.69 5.79 -5.18
CA ALA A 236 7.38 4.70 -5.85
C ALA A 236 7.46 4.91 -7.36
N ALA A 237 6.35 5.26 -8.01
CA ALA A 237 6.32 5.58 -9.43
C ALA A 237 7.19 6.80 -9.77
N LEU A 238 7.12 7.87 -8.97
CA LEU A 238 7.92 9.08 -9.15
C LEU A 238 9.42 8.78 -9.06
N THR A 239 9.84 8.08 -8.00
CA THR A 239 11.25 7.71 -7.78
C THR A 239 11.76 6.75 -8.87
N LEU A 240 10.90 5.90 -9.45
CA LEU A 240 11.25 5.08 -10.60
C LEU A 240 11.60 5.93 -11.83
N VAL A 241 10.86 7.02 -12.07
CA VAL A 241 11.11 7.94 -13.18
C VAL A 241 12.34 8.83 -12.91
N VAL A 242 12.45 9.37 -11.71
CA VAL A 242 13.55 10.27 -11.32
C VAL A 242 14.89 9.53 -11.30
N PHE A 243 14.93 8.30 -10.80
CA PHE A 243 16.16 7.51 -10.69
C PHE A 243 16.35 6.51 -11.84
N ARG A 244 15.84 6.84 -13.04
CA ARG A 244 16.00 6.00 -14.24
C ARG A 244 17.46 5.53 -14.34
N PRO A 245 17.71 4.22 -14.49
CA PRO A 245 19.05 3.73 -14.78
C PRO A 245 19.52 4.40 -16.07
N SER A 246 20.64 5.11 -16.02
CA SER A 246 21.37 5.48 -17.22
C SER A 246 21.80 4.19 -17.92
N ASP A 247 21.60 4.08 -19.23
CA ASP A 247 21.91 2.89 -20.05
C ASP A 247 23.40 2.44 -20.02
N ASN A 248 24.24 3.04 -19.18
CA ASN A 248 25.68 2.83 -19.10
C ASN A 248 26.19 1.99 -17.92
N ASN A 249 25.37 1.57 -16.95
CA ASN A 249 25.84 0.66 -15.89
C ASN A 249 25.38 -0.77 -16.13
N LYS A 250 26.06 -1.42 -17.08
CA LYS A 250 26.36 -2.85 -16.93
C LYS A 250 27.38 -2.90 -15.78
N PHE A 251 27.19 -3.77 -14.78
CA PHE A 251 28.02 -3.91 -13.57
C PHE A 251 27.64 -3.01 -12.37
N GLU A 252 26.47 -3.25 -11.76
CA GLU A 252 26.25 -3.10 -10.30
C GLU A 252 25.27 -4.15 -9.78
#